data_AF-I0TAP6-F1
#
_entry.id   AF-I0TAP6-F1
#
_cell.length_a   1.000
_cell.length_b   1.000
_cell.length_c   1.000
_cell.angle_alpha   90.00
_cell.angle_beta   90.00
_cell.angle_gamma   90.00
#
_symmetry.space_group_name_H-M   'P 1'
#
loop_
_entity.id
_entity.type
_entity.pdbx_description
1 polymer ?
#
loop_
_entity_poly.entity_id
_entity_poly.type
_entity_poly.pdbx_seq_one_letter_code
_entity_poly.pdbx_strand_id
1 'polypeptide(L)'
;MPKFDYKLDNYTQIAPAAVMLGLKAAGVPSRSSWGRMIMSDAITITLMTGVVQGLKYTTNVTRPDGSNKQSFPSGHTATAFMTATMLSKEYGHISPWVSVGAYTIATATGLMRMANNKHWLSDVMVGAGFGILSTEFGYWITDAFMKGRGLNFQKLQEEEQLGRSNPSFFNLYMGFNIPLSKFDINNNTTIQTSVGTVLGVEGAYFFNQYIGIGGRSTFSNIQLIINDTETQDNTFNFDNFSIGPYFSLPLTLRWTLDTKLLATFTYYYNTIINNINIPKNTGWGIGTGLGINYHIRKHFAFGLFADHNIQPPYSIKNKEYIHTLTIGTKAAMRF
;
A
#
# COMPACT_ATOMS: atom_id res chain seq x y z
N MET A 1 -22.80 -0.02 16.58
CA MET A 1 -21.46 -0.59 16.30
C MET A 1 -21.59 -2.11 16.14
N PRO A 2 -21.44 -2.70 14.95
CA PRO A 2 -21.08 -4.10 14.81
C PRO A 2 -19.60 -4.28 15.17
N LYS A 3 -19.28 -5.24 16.03
CA LYS A 3 -17.91 -5.63 16.37
C LYS A 3 -17.35 -6.55 15.29
N PHE A 4 -16.54 -6.01 14.38
CA PHE A 4 -15.60 -6.86 13.64
C PHE A 4 -14.49 -7.22 14.64
N ASP A 5 -14.57 -8.41 15.24
CA ASP A 5 -13.64 -8.89 16.28
C ASP A 5 -12.93 -10.16 15.80
N TYR A 6 -12.33 -10.09 14.61
CA TYR A 6 -11.52 -11.17 14.09
C TYR A 6 -10.06 -10.95 14.51
N LYS A 7 -9.59 -11.77 15.46
CA LYS A 7 -8.18 -11.87 15.91
C LYS A 7 -7.19 -12.34 14.82
N LEU A 8 -7.65 -12.50 13.58
CA LEU A 8 -6.91 -13.05 12.44
C LEU A 8 -5.65 -12.24 12.11
N ASP A 9 -5.77 -10.93 12.24
CA ASP A 9 -4.68 -9.96 12.07
C ASP A 9 -3.53 -10.09 13.08
N ASN A 10 -3.75 -10.67 14.26
CA ASN A 10 -2.66 -11.01 15.18
C ASN A 10 -1.79 -12.16 14.65
N TYR A 11 -2.34 -13.02 13.80
CA TYR A 11 -1.63 -14.15 13.19
C TYR A 11 -1.05 -13.78 11.82
N THR A 12 -1.78 -13.02 10.99
CA THR A 12 -1.30 -12.67 9.64
C THR A 12 -0.08 -11.74 9.65
N GLN A 13 0.12 -10.94 10.70
CA GLN A 13 1.31 -10.09 10.84
C GLN A 13 2.63 -10.88 10.97
N ILE A 14 2.59 -12.10 11.52
CA ILE A 14 3.76 -12.97 11.69
C ILE A 14 3.84 -14.07 10.63
N ALA A 15 2.78 -14.25 9.83
CA ALA A 15 2.70 -15.31 8.83
C ALA A 15 3.89 -15.29 7.84
N PRO A 16 4.35 -14.14 7.31
CA PRO A 16 5.53 -14.13 6.44
C PRO A 16 6.81 -14.62 7.15
N ALA A 17 7.00 -14.31 8.44
CA ALA A 17 8.14 -14.81 9.21
C ALA A 17 8.03 -16.32 9.49
N ALA A 18 6.83 -16.82 9.78
CA ALA A 18 6.60 -18.25 9.94
C ALA A 18 6.93 -19.02 8.64
N VAL A 19 6.52 -18.49 7.49
CA VAL A 19 6.87 -19.05 6.17
C VAL A 19 8.39 -19.00 5.96
N MET A 20 9.04 -17.87 6.25
CA MET A 20 10.49 -17.72 6.12
C MET A 20 11.28 -18.74 6.94
N LEU A 21 10.92 -18.92 8.22
CA LEU A 21 11.56 -19.89 9.10
C LEU A 21 11.22 -21.34 8.69
N GLY A 22 9.98 -21.60 8.28
CA GLY A 22 9.53 -22.90 7.80
C GLY A 22 10.28 -23.35 6.55
N LEU A 23 10.43 -22.46 5.56
CA LEU A 23 11.24 -22.73 4.36
C LEU A 23 12.69 -23.05 4.72
N LYS A 24 13.25 -22.36 5.74
CA LYS A 24 14.64 -22.58 6.14
C LYS A 24 14.83 -23.89 6.88
N ALA A 25 13.89 -24.24 7.75
CA ALA A 25 13.85 -25.52 8.45
C ALA A 25 13.64 -26.69 7.47
N ALA A 26 12.87 -26.48 6.40
CA ALA A 26 12.69 -27.43 5.30
C ALA A 26 13.91 -27.56 4.38
N GLY A 27 14.99 -26.81 4.63
CA GLY A 27 16.24 -26.89 3.86
C GLY A 27 16.23 -26.12 2.55
N VAL A 28 15.25 -25.24 2.31
CA VAL A 28 15.23 -24.39 1.12
C VAL A 28 16.39 -23.39 1.20
N PRO A 29 17.24 -23.29 0.15
CA PRO A 29 18.37 -22.37 0.16
C PRO A 29 17.88 -20.92 0.26
N SER A 30 18.24 -20.27 1.36
CA SER A 30 17.98 -18.84 1.59
C SER A 30 19.24 -18.01 1.29
N ARG A 31 19.07 -16.70 1.14
CA ARG A 31 20.17 -15.73 0.98
C ARG A 31 21.27 -15.91 2.02
N SER A 32 20.88 -16.08 3.28
CA SER A 32 21.77 -16.04 4.43
C SER A 32 21.89 -17.42 5.10
N SER A 33 22.97 -17.69 5.82
CA SER A 33 23.06 -18.81 6.76
C SER A 33 22.12 -18.58 7.95
N TRP A 34 21.89 -19.59 8.79
CA TRP A 34 21.07 -19.46 10.00
C TRP A 34 21.54 -18.31 10.90
N GLY A 35 22.84 -18.26 11.22
CA GLY A 35 23.39 -17.23 12.08
C GLY A 35 23.27 -15.82 11.51
N ARG A 36 23.51 -15.65 10.20
CA ARG A 36 23.38 -14.36 9.53
C ARG A 36 21.92 -13.88 9.48
N MET A 37 20.99 -14.76 9.14
CA MET A 37 19.57 -14.42 9.09
C MET A 37 19.05 -14.02 10.47
N ILE A 38 19.33 -14.81 11.51
CA ILE A 38 18.91 -14.49 12.88
C ILE A 38 19.49 -13.15 13.34
N MET A 39 20.75 -12.85 13.00
CA MET A 39 21.35 -11.55 13.30
C MET A 39 20.63 -10.40 12.59
N SER A 40 20.37 -10.53 11.28
CA SER A 40 19.62 -9.53 10.52
C SER A 40 18.21 -9.33 11.06
N ASP A 41 17.54 -10.41 11.42
CA ASP A 41 16.19 -10.37 11.95
C ASP A 41 16.17 -9.71 13.34
N ALA A 42 17.12 -10.05 14.21
CA ALA A 42 17.23 -9.47 15.55
C ALA A 42 17.50 -7.94 15.50
N ILE A 43 18.43 -7.50 14.65
CA ILE A 43 18.71 -6.07 14.46
C ILE A 43 17.47 -5.36 13.92
N THR A 44 16.83 -5.94 12.92
CA THR A 44 15.62 -5.39 12.31
C THR A 44 14.47 -5.26 13.32
N ILE A 45 14.18 -6.31 14.08
CA ILE A 45 13.12 -6.33 15.11
C ILE A 45 13.40 -5.27 16.16
N THR A 46 14.67 -5.14 16.59
CA THR A 46 15.09 -4.14 17.57
C THR A 46 14.84 -2.72 17.05
N LEU A 47 15.26 -2.43 15.82
CA LEU A 47 15.06 -1.13 15.17
C LEU A 47 13.57 -0.81 15.00
N MET A 48 12.80 -1.74 14.44
CA MET A 48 11.37 -1.57 14.19
C MET A 48 10.62 -1.33 15.50
N THR A 49 10.85 -2.18 16.51
CA THR A 49 10.22 -2.06 17.83
C THR A 49 10.60 -0.74 18.50
N GLY A 50 11.89 -0.38 18.47
CA GLY A 50 12.38 0.87 19.06
C GLY A 50 11.71 2.10 18.45
N VAL A 51 11.63 2.17 17.12
CA VAL A 51 11.02 3.30 16.40
C VAL A 51 9.51 3.35 16.63
N VAL A 52 8.80 2.22 16.47
CA VAL A 52 7.33 2.17 16.64
C VAL A 52 6.93 2.48 18.07
N GLN A 53 7.60 1.86 19.06
CA GLN A 53 7.26 2.07 20.46
C GLN A 53 7.64 3.49 20.92
N GLY A 54 8.78 4.03 20.46
CA GLY A 54 9.17 5.41 20.72
C GLY A 54 8.15 6.41 20.17
N LEU A 55 7.67 6.19 18.95
CA LEU A 55 6.64 7.04 18.34
C LEU A 55 5.28 6.91 19.03
N LYS A 56 4.91 5.70 19.47
CA LYS A 56 3.66 5.49 20.23
C LYS A 56 3.63 6.27 21.55
N TYR A 57 4.73 6.25 22.30
CA TYR A 57 4.82 6.96 23.57
C TYR A 57 4.90 8.48 23.43
N THR A 58 5.47 8.97 22.32
CA THR A 58 5.63 10.41 22.07
C THR A 58 4.38 11.04 21.46
N THR A 59 3.73 10.38 20.49
CA THR A 59 2.61 10.96 19.73
C THR A 59 1.26 10.84 20.43
N ASN A 60 1.05 9.82 21.27
CA ASN A 60 -0.18 9.59 22.06
C ASN A 60 -1.51 9.77 21.27
N VAL A 61 -1.53 9.33 20.01
CA VAL A 61 -2.71 9.45 19.14
C VAL A 61 -3.80 8.49 19.60
N THR A 62 -5.00 9.02 19.87
CA THR A 62 -6.19 8.24 20.21
C THR A 62 -6.66 7.40 19.03
N ARG A 63 -6.98 6.12 19.29
CA ARG A 63 -7.51 5.20 18.30
C ARG A 63 -8.91 5.62 17.82
N PRO A 64 -9.32 5.23 16.59
CA PRO A 64 -10.67 5.50 16.09
C PRO A 64 -11.78 4.92 16.99
N ASP A 65 -11.55 3.76 17.61
CA ASP A 65 -12.48 3.14 18.55
C ASP A 65 -12.46 3.75 19.98
N GLY A 66 -11.63 4.77 20.22
CA GLY A 66 -11.46 5.38 21.54
C GLY A 66 -10.79 4.48 22.59
N SER A 67 -10.33 3.28 22.22
CA SER A 67 -9.88 2.27 23.19
C SER A 67 -8.60 2.63 23.91
N ASN A 68 -7.65 3.29 23.24
CA ASN A 68 -6.41 3.79 23.84
C ASN A 68 -5.73 4.88 23.01
N LYS A 69 -4.61 5.42 23.52
CA LYS A 69 -3.76 6.46 22.89
C LYS A 69 -2.56 5.92 22.11
N GLN A 70 -2.61 4.66 21.69
CA GLN A 70 -1.50 4.00 20.97
C GLN A 70 -1.89 3.70 19.53
N SER A 71 -2.47 4.68 18.83
CA SER A 71 -2.84 4.54 17.42
C SER A 71 -1.61 4.65 16.51
N PHE A 72 -0.83 5.73 16.62
CA PHE A 72 0.25 6.02 15.68
C PHE A 72 1.63 5.47 16.13
N PRO A 73 2.45 4.90 15.23
CA PRO A 73 2.06 4.23 13.98
C PRO A 73 1.50 2.81 14.26
N SER A 74 0.90 2.13 13.28
CA SER A 74 0.35 0.80 13.48
C SER A 74 1.45 -0.25 13.67
N GLY A 75 1.55 -0.81 14.89
CA GLY A 75 2.57 -1.82 15.21
C GLY A 75 2.33 -3.16 14.50
N HIS A 76 1.07 -3.58 14.36
CA HIS A 76 0.71 -4.77 13.59
C HIS A 76 1.07 -4.63 12.12
N THR A 77 0.82 -3.46 11.54
CA THR A 77 1.20 -3.19 10.15
C THR A 77 2.72 -3.14 10.00
N ALA A 78 3.41 -2.46 10.92
CA ALA A 78 4.87 -2.40 10.91
C ALA A 78 5.50 -3.80 11.00
N THR A 79 4.97 -4.65 11.88
CA THR A 79 5.41 -6.05 12.00
C THR A 79 5.13 -6.84 10.73
N ALA A 80 3.94 -6.70 10.14
CA ALA A 80 3.57 -7.42 8.92
C ALA A 80 4.45 -7.05 7.71
N PHE A 81 4.71 -5.75 7.52
CA PHE A 81 5.58 -5.28 6.44
C PHE A 81 7.06 -5.59 6.70
N MET A 82 7.50 -5.58 7.96
CA MET A 82 8.83 -6.03 8.35
C MET A 82 9.03 -7.52 8.00
N THR A 83 8.14 -8.40 8.46
CA THR A 83 8.25 -9.85 8.21
C THR A 83 8.13 -10.17 6.72
N ALA A 84 7.27 -9.47 5.98
CA ALA A 84 7.18 -9.61 4.53
C ALA A 84 8.48 -9.18 3.81
N THR A 85 9.11 -8.09 4.27
CA THR A 85 10.38 -7.62 3.71
C THR A 85 11.52 -8.60 4.02
N MET A 86 11.57 -9.18 5.24
CA MET A 86 12.53 -10.22 5.60
C MET A 86 12.39 -11.45 4.69
N LEU A 87 11.17 -11.95 4.50
CA LEU A 87 10.88 -13.08 3.60
C LEU A 87 11.31 -12.77 2.16
N SER A 88 11.03 -11.56 1.66
CA SER A 88 11.44 -11.09 0.33
C SER A 88 12.97 -11.00 0.19
N LYS A 89 13.69 -10.58 1.24
CA LYS A 89 15.17 -10.53 1.25
C LYS A 89 15.78 -11.93 1.24
N GLU A 90 15.25 -12.85 2.03
CA GLU A 90 15.81 -14.20 2.15
C GLU A 90 15.44 -15.11 0.98
N TYR A 91 14.22 -15.01 0.42
CA TYR A 91 13.69 -15.97 -0.55
C TYR A 91 13.18 -15.35 -1.86
N GLY A 92 13.08 -14.02 -1.97
CA GLY A 92 12.58 -13.37 -3.19
C GLY A 92 13.45 -13.60 -4.44
N HIS A 93 14.67 -14.12 -4.28
CA HIS A 93 15.53 -14.54 -5.38
C HIS A 93 15.06 -15.86 -6.04
N ILE A 94 14.30 -16.70 -5.32
CA ILE A 94 13.77 -17.96 -5.85
C ILE A 94 12.62 -17.68 -6.82
N SER A 95 11.71 -16.79 -6.43
CA SER A 95 10.57 -16.41 -7.25
C SER A 95 10.02 -15.05 -6.81
N PRO A 96 9.74 -14.11 -7.74
CA PRO A 96 9.09 -12.84 -7.43
C PRO A 96 7.73 -13.02 -6.73
N TRP A 97 7.05 -14.13 -6.97
CA TRP A 97 5.76 -14.46 -6.34
C TRP A 97 5.84 -14.61 -4.83
N VAL A 98 7.02 -14.96 -4.28
CA VAL A 98 7.25 -14.98 -2.83
C VAL A 98 7.08 -13.58 -2.25
N SER A 99 7.71 -12.58 -2.89
CA SER A 99 7.59 -11.18 -2.47
C SER A 99 6.15 -10.69 -2.64
N VAL A 100 5.49 -10.99 -3.76
CA VAL A 100 4.08 -10.62 -3.99
C VAL A 100 3.19 -11.17 -2.88
N GLY A 101 3.23 -12.49 -2.64
CA GLY A 101 2.42 -13.11 -1.59
C GLY A 101 2.68 -12.54 -0.20
N ALA A 102 3.95 -12.30 0.13
CA ALA A 102 4.35 -11.72 1.41
C ALA A 102 3.75 -10.32 1.64
N TYR A 103 3.91 -9.42 0.66
CA TYR A 103 3.35 -8.07 0.76
C TYR A 103 1.82 -8.07 0.66
N THR A 104 1.20 -9.00 -0.08
CA THR A 104 -0.26 -9.16 -0.08
C THR A 104 -0.80 -9.47 1.32
N ILE A 105 -0.19 -10.43 2.03
CA ILE A 105 -0.57 -10.77 3.42
C ILE A 105 -0.35 -9.59 4.36
N ALA A 106 0.79 -8.88 4.22
CA ALA A 106 1.08 -7.70 5.02
C ALA A 106 0.04 -6.59 4.81
N THR A 107 -0.38 -6.39 3.56
CA THR A 107 -1.35 -5.36 3.23
C THR A 107 -2.75 -5.73 3.69
N ALA A 108 -3.15 -7.01 3.57
CA ALA A 108 -4.39 -7.52 4.15
C ALA A 108 -4.45 -7.31 5.69
N THR A 109 -3.32 -7.48 6.37
CA THR A 109 -3.20 -7.19 7.81
C THR A 109 -3.47 -5.72 8.12
N GLY A 110 -2.92 -4.80 7.33
CA GLY A 110 -3.18 -3.37 7.44
C GLY A 110 -4.66 -3.02 7.27
N LEU A 111 -5.32 -3.62 6.27
CA LEU A 111 -6.77 -3.43 6.06
C LEU A 111 -7.61 -3.95 7.22
N MET A 112 -7.33 -5.14 7.73
CA MET A 112 -8.06 -5.70 8.88
C MET A 112 -7.96 -4.79 10.10
N ARG A 113 -6.79 -4.16 10.32
CA ARG A 113 -6.59 -3.20 11.40
C ARG A 113 -7.43 -1.93 11.25
N MET A 114 -7.69 -1.49 10.02
CA MET A 114 -8.61 -0.40 9.74
C MET A 114 -10.07 -0.82 9.89
N ALA A 115 -10.44 -1.99 9.35
CA ALA A 115 -11.79 -2.54 9.46
C ALA A 115 -12.21 -2.77 10.92
N ASN A 116 -11.25 -3.07 11.79
CA ASN A 116 -11.45 -3.21 13.24
C ASN A 116 -11.48 -1.86 13.99
N ASN A 117 -11.47 -0.71 13.29
CA ASN A 117 -11.39 0.65 13.86
C ASN A 117 -10.22 0.84 14.85
N LYS A 118 -9.13 0.06 14.71
CA LYS A 118 -7.99 0.12 15.62
C LYS A 118 -6.98 1.19 15.25
N HIS A 119 -6.92 1.56 13.97
CA HIS A 119 -5.91 2.45 13.44
C HIS A 119 -6.48 3.34 12.36
N TRP A 120 -6.05 4.60 12.37
CA TRP A 120 -6.22 5.48 11.24
C TRP A 120 -5.39 4.95 10.08
N LEU A 121 -5.80 5.28 8.86
CA LEU A 121 -5.01 5.05 7.66
C LEU A 121 -3.54 5.46 7.87
N SER A 122 -3.32 6.68 8.36
CA SER A 122 -1.99 7.27 8.47
C SER A 122 -1.09 6.40 9.34
N ASP A 123 -1.64 5.81 10.40
CA ASP A 123 -0.95 4.86 11.25
C ASP A 123 -0.52 3.61 10.46
N VAL A 124 -1.38 3.07 9.60
CA VAL A 124 -1.12 1.89 8.77
C VAL A 124 -0.04 2.18 7.73
N MET A 125 -0.16 3.29 6.99
CA MET A 125 0.85 3.70 5.99
C MET A 125 2.23 3.93 6.61
N VAL A 126 2.28 4.69 7.71
CA VAL A 126 3.54 4.98 8.40
C VAL A 126 4.11 3.71 9.03
N GLY A 127 3.26 2.83 9.57
CA GLY A 127 3.65 1.51 10.06
C GLY A 127 4.32 0.67 8.96
N ALA A 128 3.69 0.58 7.78
CA ALA A 128 4.24 -0.14 6.63
C ALA A 128 5.62 0.40 6.21
N GLY A 129 5.76 1.73 6.14
CA GLY A 129 7.02 2.40 5.85
C GLY A 129 8.13 2.06 6.84
N PHE A 130 7.86 2.16 8.15
CA PHE A 130 8.84 1.79 9.18
C PHE A 130 9.21 0.31 9.13
N GLY A 131 8.26 -0.60 8.89
CA GLY A 131 8.54 -2.03 8.74
C GLY A 131 9.55 -2.33 7.62
N ILE A 132 9.34 -1.73 6.44
CA ILE A 132 10.26 -1.87 5.30
C ILE A 132 11.62 -1.25 5.61
N LEU A 133 11.64 0.01 6.07
CA LEU A 133 12.88 0.76 6.30
C LEU A 133 13.75 0.13 7.40
N SER A 134 13.16 -0.32 8.49
CA SER A 134 13.88 -1.01 9.56
C SER A 134 14.51 -2.32 9.07
N THR A 135 13.84 -3.04 8.15
CA THR A 135 14.39 -4.27 7.56
C THR A 135 15.55 -3.99 6.63
N GLU A 136 15.40 -3.01 5.73
CA GLU A 136 16.50 -2.57 4.86
C GLU A 136 17.72 -2.14 5.69
N PHE A 137 17.50 -1.35 6.75
CA PHE A 137 18.57 -0.88 7.61
C PHE A 137 19.20 -2.01 8.44
N GLY A 138 18.41 -2.93 8.98
CA GLY A 138 18.93 -4.07 9.75
C GLY A 138 19.76 -5.05 8.92
N TYR A 139 19.32 -5.31 7.69
CA TYR A 139 20.09 -6.11 6.72
C TYR A 139 21.37 -5.37 6.29
N TRP A 140 21.31 -4.05 6.08
CA TRP A 140 22.48 -3.25 5.77
C TRP A 140 23.53 -3.24 6.89
N ILE A 141 23.11 -3.08 8.16
CA ILE A 141 24.01 -3.16 9.33
C ILE A 141 24.66 -4.54 9.40
N THR A 142 23.86 -5.62 9.24
CA THR A 142 24.38 -6.99 9.27
C THR A 142 25.38 -7.22 8.14
N ASP A 143 25.08 -6.72 6.94
CA ASP A 143 25.97 -6.82 5.79
C ASP A 143 27.30 -6.11 6.05
N ALA A 144 27.26 -4.92 6.69
CA ALA A 144 28.44 -4.17 7.07
C ALA A 144 29.28 -4.88 8.14
N PHE A 145 28.63 -5.46 9.15
CA PHE A 145 29.32 -6.15 10.25
C PHE A 145 29.89 -7.51 9.82
N MET A 146 29.09 -8.34 9.15
CA MET A 146 29.48 -9.69 8.75
C MET A 146 30.34 -9.74 7.49
N LYS A 147 30.47 -8.63 6.74
CA LYS A 147 31.33 -8.49 5.54
C LYS A 147 31.24 -9.70 4.60
N GLY A 148 30.03 -10.15 4.32
CA GLY A 148 29.74 -11.29 3.43
C GLY A 148 29.84 -12.69 4.04
N ARG A 149 30.30 -12.85 5.30
CA ARG A 149 30.30 -14.14 6.00
C ARG A 149 28.88 -14.68 6.15
N GLY A 150 28.68 -15.96 5.83
CA GLY A 150 27.37 -16.60 5.93
C GLY A 150 26.36 -16.11 4.90
N LEU A 151 26.79 -15.52 3.78
CA LEU A 151 25.94 -15.44 2.58
C LEU A 151 26.07 -16.75 1.82
N ASN A 152 24.95 -17.35 1.46
CA ASN A 152 24.94 -18.52 0.59
C ASN A 152 25.09 -18.12 -0.90
N PHE A 153 24.88 -16.84 -1.20
CA PHE A 153 25.02 -16.27 -2.55
C PHE A 153 25.95 -15.06 -2.52
N GLN A 154 26.99 -15.08 -3.34
CA GLN A 154 27.98 -14.01 -3.43
C GLN A 154 27.35 -12.77 -4.09
N LYS A 155 27.66 -11.59 -3.54
CA LYS A 155 27.09 -10.26 -3.80
C LYS A 155 27.39 -9.69 -5.21
N LEU A 156 27.46 -10.49 -6.28
CA LEU A 156 28.03 -10.07 -7.57
C LEU A 156 27.10 -10.14 -8.79
N GLN A 157 25.79 -10.39 -8.64
CA GLN A 157 24.85 -10.35 -9.78
C GLN A 157 23.62 -9.46 -9.60
N GLU A 158 23.37 -8.93 -8.39
CA GLU A 158 22.19 -8.06 -8.16
C GLU A 158 22.40 -6.61 -8.67
N GLU A 159 23.62 -6.06 -8.60
CA GLU A 159 23.91 -4.71 -9.12
C GLU A 159 24.05 -4.66 -10.65
N GLU A 160 24.56 -5.72 -11.30
CA GLU A 160 24.62 -5.80 -12.78
C GLU A 160 23.25 -6.08 -13.43
N GLN A 161 22.26 -6.54 -12.67
CA GLN A 161 20.93 -6.88 -13.18
C GLN A 161 19.88 -5.76 -13.06
N LEU A 162 20.14 -4.68 -12.31
CA LEU A 162 19.40 -3.41 -12.45
C LEU A 162 19.87 -2.67 -13.71
N GLY A 163 19.81 -3.33 -14.86
CA GLY A 163 20.04 -2.68 -16.14
C GLY A 163 18.90 -1.70 -16.46
N ARG A 164 19.22 -0.66 -17.26
CA ARG A 164 18.22 0.20 -17.91
C ARG A 164 17.39 -0.64 -18.89
N SER A 165 16.39 -1.32 -18.36
CA SER A 165 15.36 -2.05 -19.10
C SER A 165 14.07 -1.26 -19.09
N ASN A 166 13.18 -1.56 -20.02
CA ASN A 166 11.85 -0.96 -20.06
C ASN A 166 11.16 -1.22 -18.71
N PRO A 167 10.63 -0.20 -18.03
CA PRO A 167 10.00 -0.37 -16.72
C PRO A 167 8.57 -0.91 -16.88
N SER A 168 8.33 -1.84 -17.81
CA SER A 168 7.04 -2.51 -17.91
C SER A 168 6.74 -3.21 -16.60
N PHE A 169 5.50 -3.08 -16.13
CA PHE A 169 5.12 -3.58 -14.83
C PHE A 169 3.69 -4.06 -14.78
N PHE A 170 3.44 -4.92 -13.79
CA PHE A 170 2.13 -5.21 -13.24
C PHE A 170 2.20 -5.00 -11.73
N ASN A 171 1.31 -4.18 -11.18
CA ASN A 171 1.32 -3.83 -9.77
C ASN A 171 -0.05 -4.00 -9.13
N LEU A 172 -0.01 -4.32 -7.84
CA LEU A 172 -1.13 -4.23 -6.93
C LEU A 172 -0.88 -2.99 -6.07
N TYR A 173 -1.88 -2.14 -5.94
CA TYR A 173 -1.79 -0.96 -5.11
C TYR A 173 -3.00 -0.79 -4.23
N MET A 174 -2.75 -0.20 -3.07
CA MET A 174 -3.76 0.06 -2.08
C MET A 174 -3.50 1.43 -1.49
N GLY A 175 -4.55 2.15 -1.20
CA GLY A 175 -4.43 3.54 -0.81
C GLY A 175 -5.74 4.09 -0.34
N PHE A 176 -5.82 5.41 -0.37
CA PHE A 176 -6.90 6.14 0.27
C PHE A 176 -7.33 7.31 -0.56
N ASN A 177 -8.64 7.39 -0.76
CA ASN A 177 -9.28 8.45 -1.50
C ASN A 177 -9.62 9.58 -0.53
N ILE A 178 -8.97 10.71 -0.71
CA ILE A 178 -9.23 11.95 -0.01
C ILE A 178 -10.01 12.84 -0.98
N PRO A 179 -11.34 12.95 -0.84
CA PRO A 179 -12.13 13.89 -1.62
C PRO A 179 -11.71 15.32 -1.26
N LEU A 180 -11.33 16.10 -2.29
CA LEU A 180 -10.88 17.48 -2.14
C LEU A 180 -12.03 18.50 -2.31
N SER A 181 -13.16 18.06 -2.86
CA SER A 181 -14.38 18.86 -3.01
C SER A 181 -15.37 18.55 -1.88
N LYS A 182 -16.09 19.57 -1.42
CA LYS A 182 -17.27 19.41 -0.55
C LYS A 182 -18.49 19.12 -1.44
N PHE A 183 -19.37 18.21 -1.02
CA PHE A 183 -20.56 17.82 -1.80
C PHE A 183 -21.84 18.28 -1.11
N ASP A 184 -22.61 19.09 -1.84
CA ASP A 184 -23.98 19.42 -1.48
C ASP A 184 -24.94 18.50 -2.26
N ILE A 185 -25.65 17.63 -1.56
CA ILE A 185 -26.65 16.71 -2.18
C ILE A 185 -28.03 17.39 -2.24
N ASN A 186 -28.32 18.31 -1.33
CA ASN A 186 -29.58 19.07 -1.25
C ASN A 186 -29.37 20.38 -0.47
N ASN A 187 -30.16 21.42 -0.74
CA ASN A 187 -30.02 22.78 -0.15
C ASN A 187 -30.01 22.86 1.40
N ASN A 188 -30.31 21.76 2.12
CA ASN A 188 -30.42 21.72 3.58
C ASN A 188 -29.54 20.62 4.25
N THR A 189 -28.62 19.96 3.54
CA THR A 189 -27.80 18.90 4.15
C THR A 189 -26.38 18.92 3.58
N THR A 190 -25.44 19.39 4.39
CA THR A 190 -24.00 19.36 4.10
C THR A 190 -23.43 18.00 4.51
N ILE A 191 -22.94 17.23 3.54
CA ILE A 191 -22.27 15.96 3.81
C ILE A 191 -20.77 16.20 3.75
N GLN A 192 -20.07 15.87 4.83
CA GLN A 192 -18.61 15.84 4.83
C GLN A 192 -18.17 14.43 4.43
N THR A 193 -17.55 14.30 3.27
CA THR A 193 -16.95 13.03 2.85
C THR A 193 -15.70 12.73 3.66
N SER A 194 -15.66 11.55 4.30
CA SER A 194 -14.46 11.02 4.96
C SER A 194 -13.47 10.44 3.98
N VAL A 195 -12.27 10.16 4.49
CA VAL A 195 -11.23 9.42 3.75
C VAL A 195 -11.73 8.02 3.41
N GLY A 196 -11.78 7.70 2.12
CA GLY A 196 -12.11 6.38 1.60
C GLY A 196 -10.88 5.47 1.44
N THR A 197 -11.11 4.18 1.28
CA THR A 197 -10.07 3.18 0.95
C THR A 197 -10.17 2.80 -0.53
N VAL A 198 -9.04 2.51 -1.16
CA VAL A 198 -8.97 1.99 -2.51
C VAL A 198 -8.07 0.76 -2.60
N LEU A 199 -8.53 -0.20 -3.38
CA LEU A 199 -7.77 -1.34 -3.88
C LEU A 199 -7.64 -1.20 -5.39
N GLY A 200 -6.50 -1.54 -5.96
CA GLY A 200 -6.38 -1.49 -7.40
C GLY A 200 -5.28 -2.37 -7.98
N VAL A 201 -5.46 -2.62 -9.26
CA VAL A 201 -4.47 -3.26 -10.12
C VAL A 201 -4.06 -2.27 -11.19
N GLU A 202 -2.78 -2.24 -11.52
CA GLU A 202 -2.24 -1.37 -12.56
C GLU A 202 -1.23 -2.14 -13.39
N GLY A 203 -1.27 -1.95 -14.70
CA GLY A 203 -0.30 -2.55 -15.61
C GLY A 203 0.06 -1.57 -16.70
N ALA A 204 1.34 -1.49 -17.02
CA ALA A 204 1.83 -0.67 -18.11
C ALA A 204 2.92 -1.40 -18.90
N TYR A 205 2.84 -1.27 -20.22
CA TYR A 205 3.86 -1.72 -21.14
C TYR A 205 4.65 -0.51 -21.62
N PHE A 206 5.95 -0.50 -21.35
CA PHE A 206 6.86 0.56 -21.74
C PHE A 206 7.58 0.20 -23.03
N PHE A 207 7.43 1.05 -24.06
CA PHE A 207 8.10 0.89 -25.35
C PHE A 207 9.59 1.22 -25.25
N ASN A 208 9.93 2.16 -24.37
CA ASN A 208 11.29 2.52 -23.98
C ASN A 208 11.32 2.85 -22.48
N GLN A 209 12.49 3.22 -21.94
CA GLN A 209 12.62 3.50 -20.50
C GLN A 209 11.80 4.70 -19.96
N TYR A 210 11.23 5.52 -20.85
CA TYR A 210 10.57 6.78 -20.50
C TYR A 210 9.06 6.78 -20.74
N ILE A 211 8.57 6.11 -21.78
CA ILE A 211 7.16 6.16 -22.18
C ILE A 211 6.57 4.77 -22.38
N GLY A 212 5.34 4.61 -21.90
CA GLY A 212 4.55 3.40 -22.02
C GLY A 212 3.07 3.71 -22.14
N ILE A 213 2.30 2.66 -22.36
CA ILE A 213 0.84 2.68 -22.31
C ILE A 213 0.37 1.63 -21.32
N GLY A 214 -0.68 1.96 -20.58
CA GLY A 214 -1.17 1.08 -19.54
C GLY A 214 -2.60 1.38 -19.15
N GLY A 215 -3.04 0.61 -18.16
CA GLY A 215 -4.36 0.77 -17.57
C GLY A 215 -4.34 0.46 -16.09
N ARG A 216 -5.36 0.97 -15.42
CA ARG A 216 -5.52 0.91 -13.97
C ARG A 216 -6.97 0.65 -13.64
N SER A 217 -7.25 -0.31 -12.77
CA SER A 217 -8.60 -0.54 -12.23
C SER A 217 -8.58 -0.34 -10.72
N THR A 218 -9.38 0.60 -10.22
CA THR A 218 -9.60 0.80 -8.78
C THR A 218 -10.98 0.31 -8.36
N PHE A 219 -11.05 -0.31 -7.19
CA PHE A 219 -12.25 -0.58 -6.43
C PHE A 219 -12.17 0.25 -5.16
N SER A 220 -13.06 1.22 -5.01
CA SER A 220 -12.99 2.24 -3.96
C SER A 220 -14.24 2.26 -3.10
N ASN A 221 -14.05 2.58 -1.81
CA ASN A 221 -15.12 2.81 -0.85
C ASN A 221 -14.84 4.11 -0.09
N ILE A 222 -15.74 5.08 -0.13
CA ILE A 222 -15.71 6.34 0.65
C ILE A 222 -16.76 6.27 1.75
N GLN A 223 -16.39 6.62 2.98
CA GLN A 223 -17.34 6.78 4.09
C GLN A 223 -17.89 8.22 4.10
N LEU A 224 -19.17 8.38 4.41
CA LEU A 224 -19.82 9.70 4.50
C LEU A 224 -20.11 10.06 5.96
N ILE A 225 -19.71 11.27 6.38
CA ILE A 225 -20.12 11.89 7.64
C ILE A 225 -21.33 12.78 7.35
N ILE A 226 -22.45 12.49 8.00
CA ILE A 226 -23.68 13.27 7.91
C ILE A 226 -23.97 13.83 9.31
N ASN A 227 -24.08 15.15 9.42
CA ASN A 227 -24.43 15.88 10.66
C ASN A 227 -23.62 15.44 11.90
N ASP A 228 -22.28 15.42 11.80
CA ASP A 228 -21.36 15.07 12.89
C ASP A 228 -21.55 13.66 13.52
N THR A 229 -22.31 12.78 12.85
CA THR A 229 -22.46 11.37 13.24
C THR A 229 -21.85 10.44 12.20
N GLU A 230 -20.72 9.81 12.55
CA GLU A 230 -20.12 8.71 11.79
C GLU A 230 -20.98 7.45 11.97
N THR A 231 -21.80 7.12 10.97
CA THR A 231 -22.56 5.86 10.94
C THR A 231 -22.06 4.98 9.80
N GLN A 232 -21.81 3.71 10.12
CA GLN A 232 -21.16 2.72 9.23
C GLN A 232 -22.00 2.35 7.99
N ASP A 233 -23.29 2.69 8.00
CA ASP A 233 -24.25 2.33 6.94
C ASP A 233 -24.20 3.25 5.71
N ASN A 234 -23.44 4.35 5.78
CA ASN A 234 -23.33 5.33 4.67
C ASN A 234 -21.98 5.20 3.95
N THR A 235 -21.71 4.01 3.40
CA THR A 235 -20.54 3.78 2.54
C THR A 235 -20.88 3.95 1.06
N PHE A 236 -19.96 4.56 0.34
CA PHE A 236 -20.11 4.88 -1.06
C PHE A 236 -19.07 4.13 -1.90
N ASN A 237 -19.54 3.16 -2.69
CA ASN A 237 -18.68 2.33 -3.52
C ASN A 237 -18.62 2.88 -4.94
N PHE A 238 -17.42 2.92 -5.50
CA PHE A 238 -17.20 3.28 -6.90
C PHE A 238 -15.98 2.60 -7.48
N ASP A 239 -16.08 2.26 -8.75
CA ASP A 239 -15.00 1.65 -9.49
C ASP A 239 -14.51 2.60 -10.57
N ASN A 240 -13.20 2.62 -10.79
CA ASN A 240 -12.61 3.36 -11.89
C ASN A 240 -11.83 2.44 -12.79
N PHE A 241 -12.05 2.59 -14.08
CA PHE A 241 -11.28 1.95 -15.13
C PHE A 241 -10.57 3.04 -15.91
N SER A 242 -9.26 3.06 -15.82
CA SER A 242 -8.42 4.10 -16.41
C SER A 242 -7.51 3.51 -17.48
N ILE A 243 -7.29 4.26 -18.57
CA ILE A 243 -6.33 3.91 -19.63
C ILE A 243 -5.58 5.17 -20.08
N GLY A 244 -4.31 5.02 -20.41
CA GLY A 244 -3.54 6.14 -20.97
C GLY A 244 -2.02 5.96 -20.95
N PRO A 245 -1.30 7.02 -21.31
CA PRO A 245 0.16 7.04 -21.28
C PRO A 245 0.72 7.06 -19.86
N TYR A 246 1.84 6.35 -19.72
CA TYR A 246 2.68 6.30 -18.53
C TYR A 246 4.06 6.85 -18.88
N PHE A 247 4.64 7.58 -17.94
CA PHE A 247 5.97 8.16 -18.05
C PHE A 247 6.81 7.75 -16.85
N SER A 248 8.08 7.41 -17.08
CA SER A 248 9.01 6.99 -16.03
C SER A 248 10.34 7.72 -16.19
N LEU A 249 10.83 8.30 -15.09
CA LEU A 249 12.14 8.93 -15.01
C LEU A 249 13.02 8.13 -14.04
N PRO A 250 14.03 7.39 -14.53
CA PRO A 250 15.00 6.74 -13.66
C PRO A 250 15.93 7.79 -13.03
N LEU A 251 15.75 8.07 -11.74
CA LEU A 251 16.60 8.99 -10.98
C LEU A 251 17.96 8.35 -10.67
N THR A 252 17.93 7.08 -10.28
CA THR A 252 19.13 6.24 -10.04
C THR A 252 18.83 4.82 -10.50
N LEU A 253 19.79 3.90 -10.39
CA LEU A 253 19.54 2.48 -10.67
C LEU A 253 18.38 1.93 -9.83
N ARG A 254 18.20 2.42 -8.59
CA ARG A 254 17.18 1.92 -7.65
C ARG A 254 15.93 2.78 -7.55
N TRP A 255 15.98 4.04 -7.97
CA TRP A 255 14.84 4.96 -7.80
C TRP A 255 14.27 5.38 -9.15
N THR A 256 12.97 5.20 -9.30
CA THR A 256 12.20 5.72 -10.44
C THR A 256 11.12 6.66 -9.96
N LEU A 257 10.92 7.75 -10.70
CA LEU A 257 9.82 8.67 -10.55
C LEU A 257 8.87 8.45 -11.73
N ASP A 258 7.66 8.01 -11.44
CA ASP A 258 6.62 7.77 -12.44
C ASP A 258 5.63 8.92 -12.46
N THR A 259 5.10 9.21 -13.64
CA THR A 259 3.87 9.99 -13.78
C THR A 259 2.99 9.38 -14.86
N LYS A 260 1.70 9.70 -14.85
CA LYS A 260 0.71 9.13 -15.75
C LYS A 260 -0.39 10.12 -16.04
N LEU A 261 -0.99 10.00 -17.22
CA LEU A 261 -2.16 10.75 -17.60
C LEU A 261 -3.18 9.77 -18.16
N LEU A 262 -4.34 9.64 -17.52
CA LEU A 262 -5.30 8.58 -17.81
C LEU A 262 -6.68 9.16 -18.07
N ALA A 263 -7.32 8.70 -19.13
CA ALA A 263 -8.77 8.81 -19.27
C ALA A 263 -9.40 7.78 -18.33
N THR A 264 -10.35 8.21 -17.50
CA THR A 264 -10.94 7.36 -16.46
C THR A 264 -12.44 7.26 -16.66
N PHE A 265 -12.95 6.04 -16.72
CA PHE A 265 -14.38 5.75 -16.66
C PHE A 265 -14.74 5.36 -15.23
N THR A 266 -15.64 6.11 -14.61
CA THR A 266 -16.10 5.88 -13.23
C THR A 266 -17.48 5.25 -13.25
N TYR A 267 -17.65 4.20 -12.45
CA TYR A 267 -18.93 3.51 -12.23
C TYR A 267 -19.34 3.66 -10.77
N TYR A 268 -20.47 4.36 -10.56
CA TYR A 268 -21.09 4.53 -9.25
C TYR A 268 -22.20 3.51 -9.04
N TYR A 269 -22.13 2.78 -7.93
CA TYR A 269 -23.14 1.82 -7.55
C TYR A 269 -24.40 2.50 -6.98
N ASN A 270 -25.53 1.79 -7.04
CA ASN A 270 -26.75 2.25 -6.39
C ASN A 270 -26.61 2.11 -4.88
N THR A 271 -26.71 3.21 -4.15
CA THR A 271 -26.58 3.23 -2.70
C THR A 271 -27.74 3.97 -2.07
N ILE A 272 -28.25 3.43 -0.96
CA ILE A 272 -29.25 4.09 -0.12
C ILE A 272 -28.51 4.71 1.06
N ILE A 273 -28.57 6.04 1.17
CA ILE A 273 -27.93 6.80 2.25
C ILE A 273 -29.04 7.57 2.98
N ASN A 274 -29.26 7.29 4.27
CA ASN A 274 -30.33 7.93 5.07
C ASN A 274 -31.69 8.01 4.36
N ASN A 275 -32.18 6.89 3.81
CA ASN A 275 -33.44 6.80 3.04
C ASN A 275 -33.48 7.64 1.75
N ILE A 276 -32.38 8.23 1.31
CA ILE A 276 -32.24 8.87 0.00
C ILE A 276 -31.63 7.83 -0.95
N ASN A 277 -32.41 7.43 -1.95
CA ASN A 277 -31.92 6.56 -3.02
C ASN A 277 -31.07 7.39 -3.98
N ILE A 278 -29.79 7.09 -4.05
CA ILE A 278 -28.91 7.75 -5.02
C ILE A 278 -28.68 6.79 -6.19
N PRO A 279 -29.14 7.17 -7.39
CA PRO A 279 -29.14 6.27 -8.53
C PRO A 279 -27.72 5.96 -8.99
N LYS A 280 -27.57 4.79 -9.64
CA LYS A 280 -26.38 4.46 -10.41
C LYS A 280 -26.04 5.60 -11.37
N ASN A 281 -24.76 5.91 -11.47
CA ASN A 281 -24.28 6.91 -12.41
C ASN A 281 -22.93 6.47 -12.98
N THR A 282 -22.64 6.93 -14.19
CA THR A 282 -21.40 6.61 -14.88
C THR A 282 -20.93 7.82 -15.65
N GLY A 283 -19.62 7.98 -15.78
CA GLY A 283 -19.11 9.04 -16.63
C GLY A 283 -17.62 8.97 -16.83
N TRP A 284 -17.15 9.91 -17.65
CA TRP A 284 -15.75 10.06 -17.97
C TRP A 284 -15.11 11.14 -17.12
N GLY A 285 -13.86 10.91 -16.81
CA GLY A 285 -13.00 11.76 -16.00
C GLY A 285 -11.55 11.64 -16.45
N ILE A 286 -10.69 12.37 -15.75
CA ILE A 286 -9.25 12.40 -16.04
C ILE A 286 -8.50 12.12 -14.73
N GLY A 287 -7.53 11.22 -14.79
CA GLY A 287 -6.61 10.92 -13.71
C GLY A 287 -5.21 11.34 -14.06
N THR A 288 -4.50 11.96 -13.13
CA THR A 288 -3.06 12.17 -13.21
C THR A 288 -2.42 11.69 -11.92
N GLY A 289 -1.13 11.36 -11.93
CA GLY A 289 -0.48 10.89 -10.72
C GLY A 289 1.02 11.00 -10.73
N LEU A 290 1.58 10.94 -9.53
CA LEU A 290 3.02 10.89 -9.25
C LEU A 290 3.29 9.66 -8.41
N GLY A 291 4.27 8.85 -8.82
CA GLY A 291 4.72 7.69 -8.09
C GLY A 291 6.23 7.73 -7.88
N ILE A 292 6.70 7.32 -6.71
CA ILE A 292 8.12 7.08 -6.47
C ILE A 292 8.31 5.61 -6.14
N ASN A 293 9.17 4.92 -6.90
CA ASN A 293 9.46 3.51 -6.66
C ASN A 293 10.90 3.30 -6.27
N TYR A 294 11.08 2.36 -5.35
CA TYR A 294 12.33 1.75 -4.99
C TYR A 294 12.39 0.32 -5.57
N HIS A 295 13.36 0.09 -6.46
CA HIS A 295 13.66 -1.21 -7.01
C HIS A 295 14.44 -2.04 -5.99
N ILE A 296 13.74 -2.98 -5.37
CA ILE A 296 14.31 -3.91 -4.38
C ILE A 296 15.10 -5.01 -5.10
N ARG A 297 14.59 -5.50 -6.24
CA ARG A 297 15.23 -6.48 -7.14
C ARG A 297 14.93 -6.11 -8.60
N LYS A 298 15.59 -6.78 -9.56
CA LYS A 298 15.36 -6.60 -11.01
C LYS A 298 13.87 -6.62 -11.37
N HIS A 299 13.14 -7.62 -10.88
CA HIS A 299 11.73 -7.85 -11.19
C HIS A 299 10.76 -7.37 -10.10
N PHE A 300 11.24 -6.66 -9.07
CA PHE A 300 10.37 -6.26 -7.96
C PHE A 300 10.68 -4.84 -7.47
N ALA A 301 9.64 -4.02 -7.42
CA ALA A 301 9.70 -2.66 -6.91
C ALA A 301 8.56 -2.41 -5.91
N PHE A 302 8.86 -1.60 -4.91
CA PHE A 302 7.87 -1.06 -3.99
C PHE A 302 7.82 0.45 -4.16
N GLY A 303 6.64 1.05 -4.14
CA GLY A 303 6.52 2.49 -4.34
C GLY A 303 5.40 3.11 -3.54
N LEU A 304 5.51 4.43 -3.39
CA LEU A 304 4.45 5.31 -2.91
C LEU A 304 3.87 6.04 -4.12
N PHE A 305 2.58 6.35 -4.08
CA PHE A 305 1.94 7.14 -5.13
C PHE A 305 0.93 8.14 -4.57
N ALA A 306 0.71 9.19 -5.34
CA ALA A 306 -0.33 10.17 -5.16
C ALA A 306 -1.00 10.43 -6.52
N ASP A 307 -2.24 9.99 -6.68
CA ASP A 307 -3.02 10.13 -7.91
C ASP A 307 -4.16 11.12 -7.68
N HIS A 308 -4.25 12.15 -8.51
CA HIS A 308 -5.37 13.08 -8.52
C HIS A 308 -6.35 12.69 -9.64
N ASN A 309 -7.58 12.35 -9.27
CA ASN A 309 -8.65 11.98 -10.20
C ASN A 309 -9.75 13.04 -10.19
N ILE A 310 -10.10 13.53 -11.38
CA ILE A 310 -11.28 14.34 -11.64
C ILE A 310 -12.34 13.39 -12.17
N GLN A 311 -13.37 13.15 -11.38
CA GLN A 311 -14.41 12.17 -11.64
C GLN A 311 -15.74 12.87 -11.98
N PRO A 312 -16.60 12.22 -12.79
CA PRO A 312 -17.91 12.77 -13.13
C PRO A 312 -18.75 13.03 -11.88
N PRO A 313 -19.72 13.95 -11.96
CA PRO A 313 -20.64 14.21 -10.86
C PRO A 313 -21.37 12.94 -10.43
N TYR A 314 -21.61 12.82 -9.12
CA TYR A 314 -22.32 11.69 -8.55
C TYR A 314 -23.83 11.73 -8.84
N SER A 315 -24.48 12.88 -8.65
CA SER A 315 -25.91 13.07 -8.89
C SER A 315 -26.16 13.69 -10.25
N ILE A 316 -27.16 13.18 -10.99
CA ILE A 316 -27.60 13.74 -12.29
C ILE A 316 -28.02 15.21 -12.16
N LYS A 317 -28.48 15.64 -10.96
CA LYS A 317 -28.93 17.01 -10.71
C LYS A 317 -27.78 18.00 -10.50
N ASN A 318 -26.64 17.55 -10.01
CA ASN A 318 -25.52 18.43 -9.68
C ASN A 318 -24.40 18.20 -10.71
N LYS A 319 -23.98 19.25 -11.45
CA LYS A 319 -23.05 19.11 -12.59
C LYS A 319 -21.57 19.23 -12.19
N GLU A 320 -21.27 19.24 -10.91
CA GLU A 320 -19.93 19.48 -10.39
C GLU A 320 -19.06 18.22 -10.41
N TYR A 321 -17.88 18.34 -11.02
CA TYR A 321 -16.90 17.26 -11.03
C TYR A 321 -16.28 17.06 -9.65
N ILE A 322 -16.02 15.79 -9.33
CA ILE A 322 -15.49 15.36 -8.05
C ILE A 322 -13.97 15.28 -8.15
N HIS A 323 -13.27 16.04 -7.31
CA HIS A 323 -11.83 15.94 -7.17
C HIS A 323 -11.48 14.97 -6.05
N THR A 324 -10.66 13.97 -6.34
CA THR A 324 -10.20 12.99 -5.35
C THR A 324 -8.70 12.80 -5.46
N LEU A 325 -8.01 12.95 -4.33
CA LEU A 325 -6.60 12.63 -4.19
C LEU A 325 -6.46 11.25 -3.57
N THR A 326 -5.91 10.32 -4.33
CA THR A 326 -5.61 8.97 -3.90
C THR A 326 -4.14 8.87 -3.48
N ILE A 327 -3.85 8.58 -2.22
CA ILE A 327 -2.47 8.36 -1.75
C ILE A 327 -2.34 6.91 -1.29
N GLY A 328 -1.25 6.23 -1.65
CA GLY A 328 -1.08 4.84 -1.26
C GLY A 328 0.27 4.25 -1.53
N THR A 329 0.32 2.93 -1.43
CA THR A 329 1.49 2.10 -1.69
C THR A 329 1.20 1.15 -2.85
N LYS A 330 2.25 0.80 -3.59
CA LYS A 330 2.17 -0.15 -4.70
C LYS A 330 3.31 -1.15 -4.66
N ALA A 331 3.00 -2.41 -4.92
CA ALA A 331 3.96 -3.49 -5.09
C ALA A 331 3.93 -3.91 -6.56
N ALA A 332 5.04 -3.68 -7.27
CA ALA A 332 5.14 -3.84 -8.70
C ALA A 332 6.09 -4.98 -9.07
N MET A 333 5.61 -5.88 -9.92
CA MET A 333 6.42 -6.85 -10.64
C MET A 333 6.83 -6.25 -11.98
N ARG A 334 8.13 -6.27 -12.30
CA ARG A 334 8.69 -5.72 -13.54
C ARG A 334 9.09 -6.83 -14.49
N PHE A 335 8.90 -6.63 -15.80
CA PHE A 335 9.23 -7.62 -16.83
C PHE A 335 9.79 -7.00 -18.10
#